data_AF-A0AAV4EZ02-F1
#
_entry.id   AF-A0AAV4EZ02-F1
#
_cell.length_a   1.000
_cell.length_b   1.000
_cell.length_c   1.000
_cell.angle_alpha   90.00
_cell.angle_beta   90.00
_cell.angle_gamma   90.00
#
_symmetry.space_group_name_H-M   'P 1'
#
loop_
_entity.id
_entity.type
_entity.pdbx_description
1 polymer ?
#
loop_
_entity_poly.entity_id
_entity_poly.type
_entity_poly.pdbx_seq_one_letter_code
_entity_poly.pdbx_strand_id
1 'polypeptide(L)'
;MNDHFLNDDGTVTAELDMRLSQEQFGLIYGQYFSNAPEPSVAKRKATRPLRYRWTNNIVPYEFVNGHFSANEVYQIKAAMQRWMDTTCLQFRPARRGDRNRMRFQNGAG
;
A
#
# COMPACT_ATOMS: atom_id res chain seq x y z
N MET A 1 0.06 -6.75 25.28
CA MET A 1 0.66 -5.78 24.35
C MET A 1 -0.27 -4.59 24.35
N ASN A 2 0.23 -3.37 24.56
CA ASN A 2 -0.62 -2.19 24.69
C ASN A 2 -1.31 -1.88 23.35
N ASP A 3 -2.64 -1.88 23.34
CA ASP A 3 -3.50 -1.61 22.17
C ASP A 3 -3.44 -0.15 21.67
N HIS A 4 -2.59 0.70 22.26
CA HIS A 4 -2.51 2.14 22.00
C HIS A 4 -1.98 2.55 20.62
N PHE A 5 -1.65 1.60 19.74
CA PHE A 5 -1.16 1.86 18.38
C PHE A 5 -2.10 1.33 17.28
N LEU A 6 -3.25 0.75 17.66
CA LEU A 6 -4.22 0.20 16.72
C LEU A 6 -5.22 1.29 16.34
N ASN A 7 -5.46 1.42 15.03
CA ASN A 7 -6.60 2.14 14.48
C ASN A 7 -7.90 1.38 14.81
N ASP A 8 -9.05 2.05 14.72
CA ASP A 8 -10.37 1.48 15.01
C ASP A 8 -10.71 0.21 14.19
N ASP A 9 -10.02 -0.01 13.07
CA ASP A 9 -10.16 -1.20 12.23
C ASP A 9 -9.05 -2.25 12.40
N GLY A 10 -8.28 -2.14 13.48
CA GLY A 10 -7.24 -3.09 13.85
C GLY A 10 -5.96 -3.00 13.02
N THR A 11 -5.83 -2.01 12.14
CA THR A 11 -4.58 -1.70 11.42
C THR A 11 -3.65 -0.81 12.25
N VAL A 12 -2.39 -0.72 11.84
CA VAL A 12 -1.41 0.22 12.41
C VAL A 12 -1.01 1.21 11.32
N THR A 13 -1.05 2.51 11.62
CA THR A 13 -0.48 3.54 10.76
C THR A 13 1.01 3.71 11.09
N ALA A 14 1.87 3.31 10.18
CA ALA A 14 3.32 3.46 10.28
C ALA A 14 3.80 4.61 9.40
N GLU A 15 4.80 5.37 9.86
CA GLU A 15 5.45 6.45 9.10
C GLU A 15 4.49 7.53 8.55
N LEU A 16 3.29 7.62 9.13
CA LEU A 16 2.20 8.53 8.78
C LEU A 16 1.49 8.23 7.45
N ASP A 17 1.98 7.31 6.64
CA ASP A 17 1.46 7.06 5.29
C ASP A 17 1.26 5.57 4.93
N MET A 18 1.67 4.65 5.81
CA MET A 18 1.50 3.22 5.61
C MET A 18 0.46 2.63 6.55
N ARG A 19 -0.61 2.09 5.99
CA ARG A 19 -1.59 1.29 6.73
C ARG A 19 -1.26 -0.20 6.64
N LEU A 20 -0.86 -0.79 7.76
CA LEU A 20 -0.40 -2.16 7.84
C LEU A 20 -1.34 -3.01 8.70
N SER A 21 -1.53 -4.27 8.33
CA SER A 21 -2.06 -5.24 9.30
C SER A 21 -1.06 -5.41 10.44
N GLN A 22 -1.53 -5.86 11.61
CA GLN A 22 -0.63 -6.15 12.75
C GLN A 22 0.47 -7.15 12.38
N GLU A 23 0.13 -8.18 11.59
CA GLU A 23 1.10 -9.14 11.08
C GLU A 23 2.15 -8.47 10.18
N GLN A 24 1.72 -7.61 9.24
CA GLN A 24 2.63 -6.87 8.37
C GLN A 24 3.53 -5.91 9.16
N PHE A 25 2.95 -5.21 10.14
CA PHE A 25 3.70 -4.33 11.04
C PHE A 25 4.76 -5.12 11.82
N GLY A 26 4.42 -6.26 12.39
CA GLY A 26 5.38 -7.14 13.06
C GLY A 26 6.48 -7.65 12.13
N LEU A 27 6.15 -8.00 10.88
CA LEU A 27 7.14 -8.46 9.90
C LEU A 27 8.12 -7.37 9.46
N ILE A 28 7.67 -6.12 9.37
CA ILE A 28 8.47 -4.98 8.91
C ILE A 28 9.22 -4.30 10.07
N TYR A 29 8.55 -4.13 11.21
CA TYR A 29 9.02 -3.34 12.34
C TYR A 29 9.38 -4.18 13.59
N GLY A 30 9.04 -5.46 13.67
CA GLY A 30 9.21 -6.27 14.89
C GLY A 30 10.66 -6.37 15.39
N GLN A 31 11.65 -6.33 14.49
CA GLN A 31 13.07 -6.32 14.87
C GLN A 31 13.50 -5.03 15.58
N TYR A 32 12.82 -3.91 15.37
CA TYR A 32 13.12 -2.65 16.05
C TYR A 32 12.59 -2.61 17.50
N PHE A 33 11.67 -3.52 17.85
CA PHE A 33 11.08 -3.64 19.18
C PHE A 33 11.66 -4.80 20.01
N SER A 34 12.48 -5.66 19.40
CA SER A 34 13.26 -6.65 20.15
C SER A 34 14.48 -5.96 20.78
N ASN A 35 14.64 -6.07 22.10
CA ASN A 35 15.79 -5.59 22.89
C ASN A 35 17.12 -6.32 22.56
N ALA A 36 17.37 -6.61 21.29
CA ALA A 36 18.59 -7.26 20.83
C ALA A 36 19.77 -6.27 20.94
N PRO A 37 20.91 -6.68 21.54
CA PRO A 37 22.09 -5.85 21.62
C PRO A 37 22.69 -5.71 20.22
N GLU A 38 22.85 -4.45 19.79
CA GLU A 38 23.35 -3.98 18.49
C GLU A 38 22.41 -4.19 17.29
N PRO A 39 22.08 -3.11 16.53
CA PRO A 39 21.27 -3.23 15.32
C PRO A 39 22.13 -3.88 14.23
N SER A 40 22.16 -5.21 14.18
CA SER A 40 22.66 -5.92 13.00
C SER A 40 21.87 -5.38 11.80
N VAL A 41 22.51 -4.62 10.92
CA VAL A 41 21.98 -3.95 9.71
C VAL A 41 20.47 -4.17 9.55
N ALA A 42 19.68 -3.21 10.05
CA ALA A 42 18.23 -3.28 10.02
C ALA A 42 17.74 -3.83 8.68
N LYS A 43 17.04 -4.97 8.73
CA LYS A 43 16.52 -5.65 7.55
C LYS A 43 15.66 -4.63 6.78
N ARG A 44 15.83 -4.57 5.45
CA ARG A 44 15.10 -3.62 4.59
C ARG A 44 13.60 -3.69 4.91
N LYS A 45 12.95 -2.53 5.09
CA LYS A 45 11.49 -2.39 5.31
C LYS A 45 10.71 -2.73 4.04
N ALA A 46 10.89 -3.94 3.52
CA ALA A 46 10.31 -4.41 2.27
C ALA A 46 9.91 -5.88 2.37
N THR A 47 8.71 -6.17 1.87
CA THR A 47 8.17 -7.52 1.84
C THR A 47 8.86 -8.37 0.76
N ARG A 48 9.61 -9.39 1.19
CA ARG A 48 10.37 -10.28 0.30
C ARG A 48 9.50 -11.20 -0.59
N PRO A 49 8.42 -11.83 -0.10
CA PRO A 49 7.67 -12.82 -0.90
C PRO A 49 7.04 -12.23 -2.17
N LEU A 50 7.25 -12.90 -3.31
CA LEU A 50 6.75 -12.45 -4.62
C LEU A 50 5.22 -12.44 -4.73
N ARG A 51 4.52 -13.24 -3.90
CA ARG A 51 3.05 -13.36 -3.90
C ARG A 51 2.31 -12.05 -3.62
N TYR A 52 2.99 -11.05 -3.05
CA TYR A 52 2.42 -9.74 -2.74
C TYR A 52 2.58 -8.72 -3.88
N ARG A 53 3.23 -9.10 -4.99
CA ARG A 53 3.43 -8.23 -6.15
C ARG A 53 2.26 -8.32 -7.12
N TRP A 54 2.00 -7.23 -7.83
CA TRP A 54 1.15 -7.26 -9.02
C TRP A 54 1.74 -8.18 -10.08
N THR A 55 0.91 -9.04 -10.66
CA THR A 55 1.33 -9.98 -11.71
C THR A 55 1.09 -9.40 -13.10
N ASN A 56 1.82 -9.91 -14.08
CA ASN A 56 1.71 -9.53 -15.50
C ASN A 56 1.88 -8.02 -15.77
N ASN A 57 2.54 -7.30 -14.85
CA ASN A 57 2.74 -5.85 -14.89
C ASN A 57 1.43 -5.05 -14.98
N ILE A 58 0.28 -5.63 -14.62
CA ILE A 58 -1.03 -4.99 -14.72
C ILE A 58 -1.56 -4.67 -13.34
N VAL A 59 -1.93 -3.40 -13.14
CA VAL A 59 -2.59 -2.89 -11.94
C VAL A 59 -4.03 -2.49 -12.30
N PRO A 60 -5.04 -3.31 -11.97
CA PRO A 60 -6.43 -2.92 -12.10
C PRO A 60 -6.75 -1.82 -11.07
N TYR A 61 -7.41 -0.75 -11.49
CA TYR A 61 -7.79 0.35 -10.60
C TYR A 61 -9.26 0.75 -10.72
N GLU A 62 -9.80 1.32 -9.65
CA GLU A 62 -11.12 1.94 -9.63
C GLU A 62 -11.12 3.21 -8.78
N PHE A 63 -12.01 4.15 -9.11
CA PHE A 63 -12.29 5.32 -8.30
C PHE A 63 -13.64 5.13 -7.63
N VAL A 64 -13.74 5.46 -6.33
CA VAL A 64 -15.04 5.54 -5.67
C VAL A 64 -15.76 6.81 -6.10
N ASN A 65 -17.01 6.65 -6.57
CA ASN A 65 -17.82 7.76 -7.03
C ASN A 65 -17.98 8.83 -5.95
N GLY A 66 -17.75 10.08 -6.31
CA GLY A 66 -17.92 11.24 -5.41
C GLY A 66 -16.76 11.50 -4.45
N HIS A 67 -15.73 10.63 -4.39
CA HIS A 67 -14.57 10.87 -3.52
C HIS A 67 -13.57 11.87 -4.12
N PHE A 68 -13.57 12.04 -5.44
CA PHE A 68 -12.63 12.89 -6.16
C PHE A 68 -13.37 13.76 -7.18
N SER A 69 -12.91 15.00 -7.31
CA SER A 69 -13.26 15.91 -8.40
C SER A 69 -12.65 15.44 -9.73
N ALA A 70 -13.16 15.98 -10.84
CA ALA A 70 -12.61 15.70 -12.18
C ALA A 70 -11.12 16.08 -12.30
N ASN A 71 -10.70 17.18 -11.64
CA ASN A 71 -9.31 17.60 -11.64
C ASN A 71 -8.41 16.63 -10.86
N GLU A 72 -8.84 16.15 -9.69
CA GLU A 72 -8.07 15.16 -8.92
C GLU A 72 -7.95 13.83 -9.68
N VAL A 73 -9.04 13.36 -10.30
CA VAL A 73 -8.99 12.18 -11.16
C VAL A 73 -8.00 12.37 -12.32
N TYR A 74 -7.94 13.57 -12.91
CA TYR A 74 -6.96 13.88 -13.95
C TYR A 74 -5.52 13.79 -13.42
N GLN A 75 -5.23 14.37 -12.26
CA GLN A 75 -3.89 14.31 -11.66
C GLN A 75 -3.47 12.88 -11.32
N ILE A 76 -4.38 12.08 -10.76
CA ILE A 76 -4.10 10.67 -10.44
C ILE A 76 -3.81 9.87 -11.72
N LYS A 77 -4.59 10.09 -12.80
CA LYS A 77 -4.33 9.45 -14.09
C LYS A 77 -3.01 9.90 -14.73
N ALA A 78 -2.65 11.17 -14.62
CA ALA A 78 -1.37 11.69 -15.09
C ALA A 78 -0.19 11.05 -14.33
N ALA A 79 -0.32 10.86 -13.02
CA ALA A 79 0.68 10.15 -12.22
C ALA A 79 0.81 8.67 -12.65
N MET A 80 -0.30 7.98 -12.88
CA MET A 80 -0.28 6.60 -13.43
C MET A 80 0.40 6.55 -14.80
N GLN A 81 0.11 7.50 -15.70
CA GLN A 81 0.72 7.57 -17.03
C GLN A 81 2.24 7.70 -16.94
N ARG A 82 2.75 8.57 -16.05
CA ARG A 82 4.20 8.75 -15.86
C ARG A 82 4.93 7.45 -15.48
N TRP A 83 4.28 6.57 -14.72
CA TRP A 83 4.80 5.24 -14.42
C TRP A 83 4.79 4.33 -15.65
N MET A 84 3.74 4.37 -16.48
CA MET A 84 3.66 3.57 -17.71
C MET A 84 4.65 4.04 -18.78
N ASP A 85 5.00 5.32 -18.81
CA ASP A 85 5.95 5.88 -19.79
C ASP A 85 7.40 5.41 -19.54
N THR A 86 7.74 5.08 -18.29
CA THR A 86 9.12 4.83 -17.85
C THR A 86 9.34 3.39 -17.37
N THR A 87 8.28 2.59 -17.29
CA THR A 87 8.35 1.20 -16.82
C THR A 87 7.47 0.30 -17.69
N CYS A 88 7.51 -1.02 -17.45
CA CYS A 88 6.60 -1.96 -18.09
C CYS A 88 5.23 -2.07 -17.41
N LEU A 89 4.96 -1.29 -16.36
CA LEU A 89 3.68 -1.30 -15.65
C LEU A 89 2.57 -0.76 -16.56
N GLN A 90 1.37 -1.30 -16.37
CA GLN A 90 0.15 -0.93 -17.08
C GLN A 90 -0.98 -0.76 -16.07
N PHE A 91 -1.65 0.39 -16.10
CA PHE A 91 -2.85 0.64 -15.33
C PHE A 91 -4.07 0.47 -16.22
N ARG A 92 -5.07 -0.28 -15.75
CA ARG A 92 -6.34 -0.43 -16.48
C ARG A 92 -7.53 -0.32 -15.54
N PRO A 93 -8.71 0.09 -16.04
CA PRO A 93 -9.94 -0.02 -15.27
C PRO A 93 -10.17 -1.45 -14.76
N ALA A 94 -10.58 -1.56 -13.50
CA ALA A 94 -10.94 -2.82 -12.89
C ALA A 94 -12.17 -3.43 -13.57
N ARG A 95 -12.18 -4.76 -13.66
CA ARG A 95 -13.28 -5.58 -14.21
C ARG A 95 -13.84 -6.45 -13.10
N ARG A 96 -15.06 -6.96 -13.28
CA ARG A 96 -15.74 -7.81 -12.29
C ARG A 96 -14.93 -9.05 -11.86
N GLY A 97 -14.03 -9.56 -12.72
CA GLY A 97 -13.18 -10.70 -12.41
C GLY A 97 -11.92 -10.39 -11.59
N ASP A 98 -11.58 -9.12 -11.38
CA ASP A 98 -10.36 -8.73 -10.67
C ASP A 98 -10.52 -8.89 -9.16
N ARG A 99 -9.87 -9.92 -8.62
CA ARG A 99 -9.85 -10.18 -7.17
C ARG A 99 -9.05 -9.14 -6.39
N ASN A 100 -7.92 -8.69 -6.95
CA ASN A 100 -7.06 -7.66 -6.38
C ASN A 100 -7.08 -6.44 -7.30
N ARG A 101 -7.32 -5.25 -6.73
CA ARG A 101 -7.34 -3.97 -7.46
C ARG A 101 -6.99 -2.82 -6.53
N MET A 102 -6.46 -1.74 -7.11
CA MET A 102 -6.20 -0.49 -6.40
C MET A 102 -7.49 0.33 -6.37
N ARG A 103 -8.05 0.55 -5.18
CA ARG A 103 -9.26 1.34 -4.98
C ARG A 103 -8.87 2.72 -4.47
N PHE A 104 -8.99 3.73 -5.32
CA PHE A 104 -8.81 5.12 -4.92
C PHE A 104 -10.07 5.60 -4.21
N GLN A 105 -9.89 6.05 -2.97
CA GLN A 105 -10.95 6.56 -2.10
C GLN A 105 -10.34 7.47 -1.03
N ASN A 106 -11.13 8.42 -0.52
CA ASN A 106 -10.82 9.07 0.75
C ASN A 106 -10.63 8.04 1.86
N GLY A 107 -9.52 8.16 2.59
CA GLY A 107 -9.15 7.31 3.72
C GLY A 107 -9.25 8.03 5.05
N ALA A 108 -8.85 7.34 6.13
CA ALA A 108 -8.81 7.85 7.49
C ALA A 108 -7.38 8.19 7.96
N GLY A 109 -6.45 8.40 7.02
CA GLY A 109 -5.04 8.72 7.26
C GLY A 109 -4.44 9.28 5.99
#